data_AF-A0A835Y5Y6-F1
#
_entry.id   AF-A0A835Y5Y6-F1
#
_cell.length_a   1.000
_cell.length_b   1.000
_cell.length_c   1.000
_cell.angle_alpha   90.00
_cell.angle_beta   90.00
_cell.angle_gamma   90.00
#
_symmetry.space_group_name_H-M   'P 1'
#
loop_
_entity.id
_entity.type
_entity.pdbx_description
1 polymer ?
#
loop_
_entity_poly.entity_id
_entity_poly.type
_entity_poly.pdbx_seq_one_letter_code
_entity_poly.pdbx_strand_id
1 'polypeptide(L)'
;MGLSTGAGRELASDSLQLLSAGLADLCFGPEVLRLEVYGSIVGLFELNNLGVAVASPVEDYFLAVDEMEEGPDKEAVAKLTQPLLDALDAEYAASAEATAFLALQSCINHSCDPACTAACDTGDRTATVLAQRDIKAGEEITLSYMDVSLSYRELRDYGFVCRCERCKAEATALRKKAAPGGKGGMRVGKRR
;
A
#
# COMPACT_ATOMS: atom_id res chain seq x y z
N MET A 1 -0.27 28.35 0.29
CA MET A 1 1.15 28.70 0.49
C MET A 1 1.92 27.96 -0.58
N GLY A 2 2.47 28.68 -1.56
CA GLY A 2 3.24 28.05 -2.63
C GLY A 2 4.60 27.66 -2.10
N LEU A 3 4.87 26.36 -1.98
CA LEU A 3 6.23 25.88 -1.79
C LEU A 3 7.05 26.36 -2.99
N SER A 4 8.07 27.19 -2.72
CA SER A 4 9.11 27.50 -3.69
C SER A 4 9.65 26.18 -4.24
N THR A 5 9.70 26.05 -5.56
CA THR A 5 10.21 24.84 -6.25
C THR A 5 11.64 24.46 -5.81
N GLY A 6 12.38 25.38 -5.17
CA GLY A 6 13.69 25.11 -4.59
C GLY A 6 13.66 24.32 -3.27
N ALA A 7 12.66 24.52 -2.41
CA ALA A 7 12.66 23.95 -1.06
C ALA A 7 12.54 22.41 -1.05
N GLY A 8 11.74 21.85 -1.95
CA GLY A 8 11.61 20.39 -2.08
C GLY A 8 12.87 19.73 -2.63
N ARG A 9 13.58 20.42 -3.53
CA ARG A 9 14.84 19.91 -4.10
C ARG A 9 15.97 19.91 -3.08
N GLU A 10 16.04 20.93 -2.24
CA GLU A 10 17.00 21.04 -1.14
C GLU A 10 16.76 19.92 -0.11
N LEU A 11 15.51 19.72 0.32
CA LEU A 11 15.14 18.64 1.24
C LEU A 11 15.51 17.25 0.69
N ALA A 12 15.20 16.98 -0.59
CA ALA A 12 15.55 15.72 -1.23
C ALA A 12 17.08 15.52 -1.33
N SER A 13 17.83 16.60 -1.59
CA SER A 13 19.29 16.57 -1.63
C SER A 13 19.88 16.25 -0.26
N ASP A 14 19.42 16.91 0.80
CA ASP A 14 19.93 16.69 2.16
C ASP A 14 19.63 15.26 2.62
N SER A 15 18.40 14.79 2.39
CA SER A 15 17.98 13.43 2.72
C SER A 15 18.79 12.38 1.96
N LEU A 16 19.08 12.62 0.67
CA LEU A 16 19.92 11.76 -0.14
C LEU A 16 21.37 11.69 0.38
N GLN A 17 21.94 12.82 0.80
CA GLN A 17 23.30 12.85 1.36
C GLN A 17 23.40 12.02 2.64
N LEU A 18 22.42 12.17 3.54
CA LEU A 18 22.34 11.38 4.78
C LEU A 18 22.21 9.88 4.50
N LEU A 19 21.33 9.51 3.56
CA LEU A 19 21.15 8.11 3.17
C LEU A 19 22.43 7.52 2.57
N SER A 20 23.10 8.27 1.68
CA SER A 20 24.34 7.85 1.04
C SER A 20 25.47 7.66 2.05
N ALA A 21 25.54 8.49 3.09
CA ALA A 21 26.52 8.35 4.16
C ALA A 21 26.25 7.14 5.07
N GLY A 22 24.99 6.72 5.21
CA GLY A 22 24.59 5.57 6.02
C GLY A 22 24.63 4.22 5.29
N LEU A 23 24.49 4.22 3.96
CA LEU A 23 24.62 3.03 3.12
C LEU A 23 26.10 2.71 2.88
N ALA A 24 26.72 2.01 3.83
CA ALA A 24 28.09 1.51 3.69
C ALA A 24 28.20 0.31 2.72
N ASP A 25 27.08 -0.25 2.27
CA ASP A 25 27.02 -1.52 1.52
C ASP A 25 26.62 -1.32 0.03
N LEU A 26 27.31 -2.05 -0.84
CA LEU A 26 27.43 -1.81 -2.30
C LEU A 26 26.32 -2.47 -3.14
N CYS A 27 25.28 -3.03 -2.54
CA CYS A 27 24.21 -3.69 -3.29
C CYS A 27 23.34 -2.70 -4.08
N PHE A 28 23.34 -1.41 -3.70
CA PHE A 28 22.67 -0.35 -4.43
C PHE A 28 23.69 0.47 -5.22
N GLY A 29 23.63 0.36 -6.55
CA GLY A 29 24.49 1.16 -7.43
C GLY A 29 24.22 2.66 -7.31
N PRO A 30 25.17 3.52 -7.72
CA PRO A 30 25.02 4.99 -7.66
C PRO A 30 23.83 5.51 -8.47
N GLU A 31 23.31 4.71 -9.39
CA GLU A 31 22.11 4.96 -10.19
C GLU A 31 20.86 5.30 -9.34
N VAL A 32 20.68 4.62 -8.21
CA VAL A 32 19.54 4.79 -7.28
C VAL A 32 19.70 6.05 -6.44
N LEU A 33 20.95 6.44 -6.16
CA LEU A 33 21.32 7.64 -5.38
C LEU A 33 21.41 8.90 -6.26
N ARG A 34 20.86 8.89 -7.48
CA ARG A 34 20.67 10.13 -8.24
C ARG A 34 19.47 10.87 -7.70
N LEU A 35 19.58 12.19 -7.57
CA LEU A 35 18.54 13.05 -7.00
C LEU A 35 17.18 12.86 -7.67
N GLU A 36 17.16 12.67 -9.00
CA GLU A 36 15.94 12.47 -9.76
C GLU A 36 15.26 11.13 -9.44
N VAL A 37 16.05 10.07 -9.30
CA VAL A 37 15.56 8.72 -8.95
C VAL A 37 15.10 8.69 -7.50
N TYR A 38 15.92 9.22 -6.59
CA TYR A 38 15.59 9.32 -5.18
C TYR A 38 14.34 10.17 -4.93
N GLY A 39 14.22 11.33 -5.58
CA GLY A 39 13.04 12.18 -5.50
C GLY A 39 11.78 11.48 -6.03
N SER A 40 11.92 10.67 -7.08
CA SER A 40 10.81 9.85 -7.58
C SER A 40 10.38 8.79 -6.56
N ILE A 41 11.34 8.09 -5.93
CA ILE A 41 11.07 7.11 -4.88
C ILE A 41 10.35 7.76 -3.69
N VAL A 42 10.85 8.91 -3.21
CA VAL A 42 10.21 9.67 -2.12
C VAL A 42 8.78 10.05 -2.49
N GLY A 43 8.54 10.48 -3.72
CA GLY A 43 7.18 10.79 -4.20
C GLY A 43 6.23 9.59 -4.22
N LEU A 44 6.74 8.36 -4.42
CA LEU A 44 5.91 7.15 -4.42
C LEU A 44 5.35 6.81 -3.04
N PHE A 45 5.95 7.27 -1.93
CA PHE A 45 5.40 7.05 -0.59
C PHE A 45 3.99 7.63 -0.40
N GLU A 46 3.69 8.72 -1.11
CA GLU A 46 2.40 9.43 -1.03
C GLU A 46 1.37 8.90 -2.04
N LEU A 47 1.71 7.85 -2.80
CA LEU A 47 0.79 7.21 -3.74
C LEU A 47 0.10 6.00 -3.11
N ASN A 48 -0.90 5.46 -3.81
CA ASN A 48 -1.48 4.18 -3.43
C ASN A 48 -0.44 3.07 -3.64
N ASN A 49 0.14 2.62 -2.54
CA ASN A 49 1.10 1.53 -2.49
C ASN A 49 0.43 0.21 -2.09
N LEU A 50 1.08 -0.90 -2.40
CA LEU A 50 0.59 -2.23 -2.11
C LEU A 50 1.40 -2.84 -0.97
N GLY A 51 0.71 -3.35 0.05
CA GLY A 51 1.33 -4.21 1.04
C GLY A 51 1.70 -5.53 0.39
N VAL A 52 2.94 -5.99 0.61
CA VAL A 52 3.43 -7.25 0.09
C VAL A 52 4.04 -8.06 1.22
N ALA A 53 3.91 -9.38 1.12
CA ALA A 53 4.56 -10.32 2.00
C ALA A 53 5.55 -11.12 1.16
N VAL A 54 6.81 -11.14 1.60
CA VAL A 54 7.85 -11.98 0.99
C VAL A 54 8.22 -13.10 1.96
N ALA A 55 8.71 -14.22 1.42
CA ALA A 55 9.21 -15.30 2.24
C ALA A 55 10.29 -14.79 3.20
N SER A 56 10.40 -15.41 4.38
CA SER A 56 11.42 -15.03 5.34
C SER A 56 12.80 -15.35 4.77
N PRO A 57 13.71 -14.36 4.66
CA PRO A 57 15.08 -14.64 4.23
C PRO A 57 15.81 -15.62 5.15
N VAL A 58 15.40 -15.69 6.42
CA VAL A 58 15.96 -16.62 7.41
C VAL A 58 15.46 -18.03 7.16
N GLU A 59 14.15 -18.20 6.91
CA GLU A 59 13.57 -19.49 6.54
C GLU A 59 14.14 -20.00 5.22
N ASP A 60 14.16 -19.16 4.19
CA ASP A 60 14.73 -19.48 2.88
C ASP A 60 16.20 -19.95 3.01
N TYR A 61 16.98 -19.31 3.90
CA TYR A 61 18.35 -19.74 4.17
C TYR A 61 18.41 -21.14 4.76
N PHE A 62 17.63 -21.45 5.79
CA PHE A 62 17.64 -22.77 6.43
C PHE A 62 17.08 -23.87 5.52
N LEU A 63 16.05 -23.57 4.73
CA LEU A 63 15.57 -24.48 3.68
C LEU A 63 16.67 -24.76 2.65
N ALA A 64 17.42 -23.74 2.21
CA ALA A 64 18.52 -23.93 1.28
C ALA A 64 19.66 -24.78 1.88
N VAL A 65 19.93 -24.65 3.18
CA VAL A 65 20.89 -25.51 3.90
C VAL A 65 20.40 -26.95 3.97
N ASP A 66 19.12 -27.17 4.26
CA ASP A 66 18.51 -28.50 4.30
C ASP A 66 18.55 -29.21 2.94
N GLU A 67 18.40 -28.45 1.85
CA GLU A 67 18.49 -28.93 0.47
C GLU A 67 19.92 -29.20 -0.03
N MET A 68 20.96 -28.79 0.71
CA MET A 68 22.36 -29.07 0.35
C MET A 68 22.64 -30.58 0.31
N GLU A 69 23.54 -30.99 -0.59
CA GLU A 69 24.08 -32.35 -0.63
C GLU A 69 24.76 -32.71 0.71
N GLU A 70 24.55 -33.94 1.17
CA GLU A 70 25.20 -34.44 2.38
C GLU A 70 26.72 -34.47 2.21
N GLY A 71 27.43 -33.83 3.13
CA GLY A 71 28.88 -33.70 3.04
C GLY A 71 29.48 -32.68 4.01
N PRO A 72 30.81 -32.52 3.98
CA PRO A 72 31.54 -31.68 4.92
C PRO A 72 31.12 -30.21 4.87
N ASP A 73 30.66 -29.71 3.72
CA ASP A 73 30.22 -28.33 3.56
C ASP A 73 28.88 -28.08 4.28
N LYS A 74 27.90 -28.99 4.13
CA LYS A 74 26.62 -28.93 4.87
C LYS A 74 26.86 -29.04 6.37
N GLU A 75 27.71 -29.97 6.80
CA GLU A 75 28.08 -30.11 8.22
C GLU A 75 28.73 -28.84 8.78
N ALA A 76 29.63 -28.19 8.02
CA ALA A 76 30.29 -26.97 8.43
C ALA A 76 29.31 -25.79 8.57
N VAL A 77 28.39 -25.64 7.61
CA VAL A 77 27.34 -24.60 7.66
C VAL A 77 26.39 -24.86 8.82
N ALA A 78 25.84 -26.07 8.94
CA ALA A 78 24.93 -26.44 10.02
C ALA A 78 25.59 -26.25 11.40
N LYS A 79 26.85 -26.62 11.58
CA LYS A 79 27.57 -26.40 12.83
C LYS A 79 27.64 -24.92 13.23
N LEU A 80 27.73 -24.01 12.25
CA LEU A 80 27.77 -22.58 12.49
C LEU A 80 26.38 -22.01 12.79
N THR A 81 25.36 -22.46 12.06
CA THR A 81 24.04 -21.81 12.03
C THR A 81 22.98 -22.50 12.90
N GLN A 82 23.13 -23.77 13.24
CA GLN A 82 22.19 -24.50 14.09
C GLN A 82 21.97 -23.83 15.46
N PRO A 83 22.99 -23.31 16.17
CA PRO A 83 22.75 -22.59 17.42
C PRO A 83 21.92 -21.31 17.25
N LEU A 84 21.96 -20.68 16.06
CA LEU A 84 21.10 -19.55 15.73
C LEU A 84 19.67 -20.02 15.51
N LEU A 85 19.48 -21.09 14.73
CA LEU A 85 18.15 -21.69 14.51
C LEU A 85 17.49 -22.12 15.82
N ASP A 86 18.23 -22.80 16.69
CA ASP A 86 17.74 -23.27 17.99
C ASP A 86 17.37 -22.13 18.94
N ALA A 87 17.98 -20.95 18.76
CA ALA A 87 17.70 -19.76 19.55
C ALA A 87 16.52 -18.93 19.02
N LEU A 88 16.13 -19.14 17.76
CA LEU A 88 14.96 -18.50 17.15
C LEU A 88 13.70 -19.28 17.54
N ASP A 89 12.59 -18.57 17.70
CA ASP A 89 11.27 -19.20 17.83
C ASP A 89 10.65 -19.44 16.45
N ALA A 90 9.44 -19.99 16.41
CA ALA A 90 8.74 -20.28 15.15
C ALA A 90 8.47 -19.03 14.28
N GLU A 91 8.66 -17.81 14.79
CA GLU A 91 8.47 -16.59 14.03
C GLU A 91 9.57 -16.35 12.99
N TYR A 92 10.69 -17.09 13.01
CA TYR A 92 11.69 -16.99 11.93
C TYR A 92 11.11 -17.36 10.56
N ALA A 93 10.03 -18.13 10.52
CA ALA A 93 9.29 -18.50 9.31
C ALA A 93 8.16 -17.51 8.93
N ALA A 94 7.96 -16.46 9.73
CA ALA A 94 6.95 -15.45 9.41
C ALA A 94 7.37 -14.66 8.17
N SER A 95 6.44 -14.45 7.23
CA SER A 95 6.71 -13.65 6.04
C SER A 95 7.12 -12.24 6.43
N ALA A 96 8.13 -11.69 5.75
CA ALA A 96 8.51 -10.31 5.93
C ALA A 96 7.46 -9.42 5.24
N GLU A 97 6.80 -8.57 6.03
CA GLU A 97 5.89 -7.55 5.53
C GLU A 97 6.67 -6.36 4.97
N ALA A 98 6.27 -5.90 3.79
CA ALA A 98 6.87 -4.75 3.13
C ALA A 98 5.83 -3.93 2.37
N THR A 99 6.23 -2.73 1.96
CA THR A 99 5.44 -1.89 1.04
C THR A 99 6.13 -1.84 -0.31
N ALA A 100 5.38 -2.16 -1.37
CA ALA A 100 5.87 -2.11 -2.74
C ALA A 100 5.49 -0.79 -3.41
N PHE A 101 6.49 -0.14 -4.03
CA PHE A 101 6.29 1.04 -4.88
C PHE A 101 6.14 0.63 -6.34
N LEU A 102 4.93 0.79 -6.88
CA LEU A 102 4.54 0.23 -8.17
C LEU A 102 3.96 1.33 -9.07
N ALA A 103 4.84 2.03 -9.79
CA ALA A 103 4.49 3.23 -10.55
C ALA A 103 3.25 3.07 -11.47
N LEU A 104 3.10 1.93 -12.16
CA LEU A 104 1.94 1.68 -13.03
C LEU A 104 0.66 1.42 -12.23
N GLN A 105 0.74 0.67 -11.14
CA GLN A 105 -0.40 0.38 -10.28
C GLN A 105 -0.88 1.66 -9.59
N SER A 106 0.04 2.51 -9.14
CA SER A 106 -0.27 3.78 -8.49
C SER A 106 -1.02 4.79 -9.38
N CYS A 107 -1.03 4.58 -10.70
CA CYS A 107 -1.85 5.37 -11.64
C CYS A 107 -3.34 4.97 -11.64
N ILE A 108 -3.72 3.86 -11.01
CA ILE A 108 -5.10 3.37 -11.01
C ILE A 108 -5.90 4.10 -9.94
N ASN A 109 -6.97 4.79 -10.35
CA ASN A 109 -7.77 5.62 -9.46
C ASN A 109 -8.62 4.84 -8.47
N HIS A 110 -9.02 5.54 -7.40
CA HIS A 110 -9.89 5.00 -6.36
C HIS A 110 -11.37 4.95 -6.75
N SER A 111 -12.05 3.85 -6.39
CA SER A 111 -13.51 3.78 -6.24
C SER A 111 -13.87 2.96 -5.00
N CYS A 112 -14.85 3.41 -4.20
CA CYS A 112 -15.42 2.60 -3.12
C CYS A 112 -16.27 1.41 -3.61
N ASP A 113 -16.46 1.30 -4.92
CA ASP A 113 -17.05 0.17 -5.64
C ASP A 113 -16.13 -0.12 -6.85
N PRO A 114 -14.95 -0.74 -6.61
CA PRO A 114 -13.90 -0.83 -7.61
C PRO A 114 -14.21 -1.89 -8.66
N ALA A 115 -13.68 -1.68 -9.88
CA ALA A 115 -13.75 -2.68 -10.95
C ALA A 115 -12.76 -3.83 -10.74
N CYS A 116 -11.64 -3.54 -10.07
CA CYS A 116 -10.54 -4.47 -9.88
C CYS A 116 -10.14 -4.61 -8.40
N THR A 117 -9.32 -5.60 -8.11
CA THR A 117 -8.52 -5.72 -6.90
C THR A 117 -7.04 -5.86 -7.26
N ALA A 118 -6.15 -5.55 -6.33
CA ALA A 118 -4.72 -5.78 -6.48
C ALA A 118 -4.29 -6.87 -5.49
N ALA A 119 -3.50 -7.82 -5.96
CA ALA A 119 -2.90 -8.86 -5.15
C ALA A 119 -1.40 -8.94 -5.45
N CYS A 120 -0.61 -9.30 -4.46
CA CYS A 120 0.77 -9.73 -4.65
C CYS A 120 0.85 -11.13 -4.09
N ASP A 121 1.14 -12.10 -4.96
CA ASP A 121 1.27 -13.48 -4.52
C ASP A 121 2.59 -13.63 -3.76
N THR A 122 2.56 -14.44 -2.71
CA THR A 122 3.74 -14.71 -1.89
C THR A 122 4.78 -15.44 -2.75
N GLY A 123 5.92 -14.78 -3.00
CA GLY A 123 7.11 -15.39 -3.59
C GLY A 123 7.51 -14.89 -4.98
N ASP A 124 6.59 -14.35 -5.79
CA ASP A 124 6.90 -13.96 -7.17
C ASP A 124 7.21 -12.45 -7.33
N ARG A 125 7.10 -11.68 -6.24
CA ARG A 125 7.29 -10.21 -6.19
C ARG A 125 6.51 -9.48 -7.29
N THR A 126 5.40 -10.07 -7.76
CA THR A 126 4.60 -9.57 -8.86
C THR A 126 3.27 -9.05 -8.31
N ALA A 127 2.92 -7.83 -8.72
CA ALA A 127 1.62 -7.25 -8.41
C ALA A 127 0.65 -7.49 -9.58
N THR A 128 -0.45 -8.16 -9.27
CA THR A 128 -1.49 -8.52 -10.24
C THR A 128 -2.75 -7.70 -9.97
N VAL A 129 -3.26 -7.04 -11.02
CA VAL A 129 -4.55 -6.34 -10.99
C VAL A 129 -5.60 -7.25 -11.63
N LEU A 130 -6.55 -7.70 -10.81
CA LEU A 130 -7.58 -8.66 -11.21
C LEU A 130 -8.93 -7.98 -11.31
N ALA A 131 -9.63 -8.16 -12.43
CA ALA A 131 -11.00 -7.68 -12.59
C ALA A 131 -11.96 -8.49 -11.69
N GLN A 132 -12.81 -7.79 -10.93
CA GLN A 132 -13.83 -8.41 -10.06
C GLN A 132 -15.19 -8.53 -10.74
N ARG A 133 -15.33 -7.93 -11.94
CA ARG A 133 -16.53 -7.90 -12.76
C ARG A 133 -16.15 -7.61 -14.21
N ASP A 134 -17.09 -7.78 -15.13
CA ASP A 134 -16.90 -7.36 -16.51
C ASP A 134 -16.63 -5.85 -16.59
N ILE A 135 -15.64 -5.47 -17.40
CA ILE A 135 -15.22 -4.09 -17.65
C ILE A 135 -15.41 -3.81 -19.13
N LYS A 136 -16.18 -2.78 -19.47
CA LYS A 136 -16.45 -2.44 -20.87
C LYS A 136 -15.27 -1.68 -21.48
N ALA A 137 -15.14 -1.73 -22.81
CA ALA A 137 -14.17 -0.90 -23.51
C ALA A 137 -14.43 0.59 -23.21
N GLY A 138 -13.38 1.30 -22.80
CA GLY A 138 -13.45 2.72 -22.40
C GLY A 138 -13.93 2.97 -20.97
N GLU A 139 -14.28 1.92 -20.21
CA GLU A 139 -14.53 2.04 -18.77
C GLU A 139 -13.21 2.15 -18.01
N GLU A 140 -13.17 3.00 -16.99
CA GLU A 140 -11.98 3.21 -16.17
C GLU A 140 -11.71 2.01 -15.25
N ILE A 141 -10.46 1.57 -15.21
CA ILE A 141 -9.98 0.60 -14.22
C ILE A 141 -9.84 1.32 -12.88
N THR A 142 -10.44 0.77 -11.83
CA THR A 142 -10.40 1.35 -10.48
C THR A 142 -10.08 0.31 -9.42
N LEU A 143 -9.37 0.74 -8.39
CA LEU A 143 -9.06 -0.03 -7.17
C LEU A 143 -9.69 0.65 -5.96
N SER A 144 -9.75 -0.04 -4.82
CA SER A 144 -9.98 0.64 -3.55
C SER A 144 -8.64 0.90 -2.87
N TYR A 145 -8.48 2.08 -2.29
CA TYR A 145 -7.28 2.48 -1.54
C TYR A 145 -7.43 2.18 -0.05
N MET A 146 -8.56 1.58 0.31
CA MET A 146 -8.97 1.36 1.68
C MET A 146 -9.88 0.14 1.76
N ASP A 147 -10.02 -0.42 2.95
CA ASP A 147 -11.00 -1.46 3.18
C ASP A 147 -12.42 -0.88 3.11
N VAL A 148 -13.14 -1.26 2.06
CA VAL A 148 -14.51 -0.79 1.76
C VAL A 148 -15.58 -1.41 2.68
N SER A 149 -15.20 -2.38 3.51
CA SER A 149 -16.04 -2.96 4.56
C SER A 149 -16.15 -2.04 5.77
N LEU A 150 -15.16 -1.16 5.97
CA LEU A 150 -15.13 -0.23 7.09
C LEU A 150 -16.16 0.89 6.91
N SER A 151 -16.77 1.29 8.02
CA SER A 151 -17.77 2.36 8.07
C SER A 151 -17.17 3.75 7.89
N TYR A 152 -15.89 3.89 8.20
CA TYR A 152 -15.13 5.12 8.08
C TYR A 152 -14.39 5.18 6.74
N ARG A 153 -14.65 6.23 5.96
CA ARG A 153 -13.98 6.46 4.67
C ARG A 153 -13.29 7.80 4.69
N GLU A 154 -11.98 7.76 4.90
CA GLU A 154 -11.15 8.95 4.75
C GLU A 154 -10.13 8.76 3.65
N LEU A 155 -10.32 9.56 2.60
CA LEU A 155 -9.35 9.77 1.54
C LEU A 155 -8.73 11.17 1.66
N ARG A 156 -8.86 11.80 2.84
CA ARG A 156 -8.31 13.14 3.09
C ARG A 156 -6.80 13.14 2.95
N ASP A 157 -6.16 12.07 3.38
CA ASP A 157 -4.70 11.91 3.30
C ASP A 157 -4.24 11.86 1.84
N TYR A 158 -5.07 11.33 0.94
CA TYR A 158 -4.85 11.38 -0.51
C TYR A 158 -5.23 12.73 -1.16
N GLY A 159 -5.75 13.69 -0.39
CA GLY A 159 -6.05 15.03 -0.87
C GLY A 159 -7.26 15.16 -1.81
N PHE A 160 -8.16 14.17 -1.88
CA PHE A 160 -9.35 14.24 -2.75
C PHE A 160 -10.63 13.75 -2.06
N VAL A 161 -11.78 14.06 -2.69
CA VAL A 161 -13.11 13.59 -2.25
C VAL A 161 -13.65 12.61 -3.28
N CYS A 162 -13.89 11.36 -2.88
CA CYS A 162 -14.47 10.36 -3.78
C CYS A 162 -15.91 10.72 -4.20
N ARG A 163 -16.20 10.56 -5.49
CA ARG A 163 -17.51 10.82 -6.10
C ARG A 163 -18.06 9.62 -6.87
N CYS A 164 -17.65 8.40 -6.50
CA CYS A 164 -18.19 7.18 -7.10
C CYS A 164 -19.70 7.02 -6.79
N GLU A 165 -20.36 6.12 -7.51
CA GLU A 165 -21.81 5.91 -7.37
C GLU A 165 -22.22 5.47 -5.97
N ARG A 166 -21.41 4.64 -5.29
CA ARG A 166 -21.63 4.25 -3.90
C ARG A 166 -21.65 5.46 -2.96
N CYS A 167 -20.64 6.35 -3.05
CA CYS A 167 -20.59 7.57 -2.24
C CYS A 167 -21.77 8.52 -2.52
N LYS A 168 -22.17 8.67 -3.80
CA LYS A 168 -23.35 9.47 -4.18
C LYS A 168 -24.64 8.91 -3.60
N ALA A 169 -24.83 7.59 -3.65
CA ALA A 169 -26.00 6.91 -3.11
C ALA A 169 -26.09 7.06 -1.59
N GLU A 170 -24.98 6.83 -0.88
CA GLU A 170 -24.89 6.98 0.58
C GLU A 170 -25.17 8.42 1.02
N ALA A 171 -24.59 9.43 0.36
CA ALA A 171 -24.86 10.83 0.64
C ALA A 171 -26.35 11.18 0.43
N THR A 172 -26.98 10.61 -0.59
CA THR A 172 -28.41 10.80 -0.85
C THR A 172 -29.28 10.16 0.24
N ALA A 173 -28.92 8.96 0.69
CA ALA A 173 -29.62 8.27 1.77
C ALA A 173 -29.53 9.03 3.10
N LEU A 174 -28.37 9.59 3.42
CA LEU A 174 -28.17 10.44 4.61
C LEU A 174 -29.05 11.70 4.56
N ARG A 175 -29.12 12.38 3.40
CA ARG A 175 -29.99 13.55 3.21
C ARG A 175 -31.47 13.21 3.39
N LYS A 176 -31.92 12.04 2.92
CA LYS A 176 -33.30 11.57 3.10
C LYS A 176 -33.63 11.28 4.57
N LYS A 177 -32.68 10.74 5.34
CA LYS A 177 -32.84 10.51 6.80
C LYS A 177 -32.87 11.82 7.61
N ALA A 178 -32.20 12.86 7.14
CA ALA A 178 -32.15 14.16 7.80
C ALA A 178 -33.35 15.08 7.51
N ALA A 179 -34.18 14.75 6.51
CA ALA A 179 -35.39 15.52 6.20
C ALA A 179 -36.50 15.25 7.24
N PRO A 180 -37.01 16.25 7.97
CA PRO A 180 -38.01 16.02 9.00
C PRO A 180 -39.35 15.64 8.36
N GLY A 181 -39.92 14.52 8.81
CA GLY A 181 -41.31 14.13 8.51
C GLY A 181 -42.30 15.06 9.21
N GLY A 182 -42.54 16.25 8.64
CA GLY A 182 -43.49 17.23 9.15
C GLY A 182 -44.86 17.14 8.48
N LYS A 183 -45.70 16.15 8.85
CA LYS A 183 -47.16 16.24 8.66
C LYS A 183 -47.82 16.46 10.02
N GLY A 184 -48.06 17.72 10.36
CA GLY A 184 -48.86 18.13 11.52
C GLY A 184 -49.51 19.47 11.22
N GLY A 185 -50.69 19.44 10.60
CA GLY A 185 -51.46 20.64 10.29
C GLY A 185 -52.00 21.29 11.58
N MET A 186 -51.50 22.47 11.92
CA MET A 186 -52.06 23.30 12.98
C MET A 186 -53.34 23.99 12.44
N ARG A 187 -54.53 23.50 12.83
CA ARG A 187 -55.78 24.23 12.59
C ARG A 187 -55.89 25.35 13.63
N VAL A 188 -55.69 26.60 13.19
CA VAL A 188 -55.94 27.77 14.03
C VAL A 188 -57.45 28.00 14.11
N GLY A 189 -58.03 27.71 15.28
CA GLY A 189 -59.42 28.01 15.57
C GLY A 189 -59.65 29.52 15.65
N LYS A 190 -60.59 30.03 14.85
CA LYS A 190 -61.14 31.39 15.01
C LYS A 190 -61.79 31.49 16.38
N ARG A 191 -61.31 32.41 17.23
CA ARG A 191 -62.06 32.86 18.41
C ARG A 191 -63.01 33.98 18.00
N ARG A 192 -64.21 33.90 18.56
CA ARG A 192 -65.33 34.83 18.44
C ARG A 192 -65.01 36.17 19.07
#